data_AF-A0A1J4MT36-F1
#
_entry.id   AF-A0A1J4MT36-F1
#
_cell.length_a   1.000
_cell.length_b   1.000
_cell.length_c   1.000
_cell.angle_alpha   90.00
_cell.angle_beta   90.00
_cell.angle_gamma   90.00
#
_symmetry.space_group_name_H-M   'P 1'
#
loop_
_entity.id
_entity.type
_entity.pdbx_description
1 polymer ?
#
loop_
_entity_poly.entity_id
_entity_poly.type
_entity_poly.pdbx_seq_one_letter_code
_entity_poly.pdbx_strand_id
1 'polypeptide(L)'
;MAESQKLSHNNQITEEHRLRTRRLYEKRLHERKLRIYEEALDEALKREKLSTIRNIFFCIKYETTFGQNLIVVGNIPELGNWDIKQGVKMTWSPGNLWMIKVEVFSKIENIEYKYVISENYGSHKWEPGQNHKVQINMEKKSTNLRDAWGGGGL
;
A
#
# COMPACT_ATOMS: atom_id res chain seq x y z
N MET A 1 -15.61 35.18 -67.91
CA MET A 1 -16.37 34.09 -67.24
C MET A 1 -15.46 32.99 -66.65
N ALA A 2 -14.41 32.54 -67.35
CA ALA A 2 -13.50 31.51 -66.84
C ALA A 2 -12.65 31.92 -65.61
N GLU A 3 -12.24 33.19 -65.50
CA GLU A 3 -11.45 33.68 -64.35
C GLU A 3 -12.26 33.77 -63.05
N SER A 4 -13.51 34.22 -63.11
CA SER A 4 -14.39 34.29 -61.94
C SER A 4 -14.70 32.89 -61.37
N GLN A 5 -14.82 31.87 -62.23
CA GLN A 5 -14.95 30.48 -61.79
C GLN A 5 -13.68 29.94 -61.13
N LYS A 6 -12.49 30.26 -61.67
CA LYS A 6 -11.21 29.85 -61.06
C LYS A 6 -10.96 30.51 -59.70
N LEU A 7 -11.28 31.79 -59.55
CA LEU A 7 -11.11 32.53 -58.29
C LEU A 7 -12.06 32.02 -57.19
N SER A 8 -13.32 31.73 -57.56
CA SER A 8 -14.31 31.10 -56.68
C SER A 8 -13.85 29.71 -56.21
N HIS A 9 -13.29 28.91 -57.10
CA HIS A 9 -12.79 27.56 -56.79
C HIS A 9 -11.57 27.59 -55.86
N ASN A 10 -10.61 28.50 -56.09
CA ASN A 10 -9.46 28.68 -55.19
C ASN A 10 -9.86 29.15 -53.79
N ASN A 11 -10.86 30.03 -53.67
CA ASN A 11 -11.39 30.47 -52.38
C ASN A 11 -12.08 29.32 -51.63
N GLN A 12 -12.86 28.48 -52.33
CA GLN A 12 -13.46 27.28 -51.75
C GLN A 12 -12.39 26.28 -51.24
N ILE A 13 -11.36 26.01 -52.03
CA ILE A 13 -10.24 25.13 -51.61
C ILE A 13 -9.54 25.68 -50.35
N THR A 14 -9.35 27.00 -50.28
CA THR A 14 -8.70 27.65 -49.13
C THR A 14 -9.56 27.55 -47.86
N GLU A 15 -10.87 27.74 -47.97
CA GLU A 15 -11.80 27.62 -46.84
C GLU A 15 -11.98 26.16 -46.39
N GLU A 16 -12.07 25.21 -47.32
CA GLU A 16 -12.07 23.78 -46.98
C GLU A 16 -10.80 23.38 -46.23
N HIS A 17 -9.63 23.89 -46.65
CA HIS A 17 -8.36 23.64 -45.99
C HIS A 17 -8.34 24.23 -44.56
N ARG A 18 -8.89 25.43 -44.36
CA ARG A 18 -9.04 26.06 -43.03
C ARG A 18 -9.97 25.27 -42.13
N LEU A 19 -11.13 24.84 -42.63
CA LEU A 19 -12.09 24.03 -41.89
C LEU A 19 -11.53 22.65 -41.55
N ARG A 20 -10.80 22.00 -42.47
CA ARG A 20 -10.12 20.74 -42.22
C ARG A 20 -9.05 20.90 -41.14
N THR A 21 -8.23 21.94 -41.23
CA THR A 21 -7.19 22.25 -40.24
C THR A 21 -7.80 22.49 -38.86
N ARG A 22 -8.90 23.26 -38.79
CA ARG A 22 -9.64 23.49 -37.55
C ARG A 22 -10.20 22.20 -36.95
N ARG A 23 -10.86 21.36 -37.75
CA ARG A 23 -11.38 20.06 -37.29
C ARG A 23 -10.27 19.15 -36.78
N LEU A 24 -9.12 19.11 -37.46
CA LEU A 24 -7.95 18.35 -37.03
C LEU A 24 -7.38 18.89 -35.72
N TYR A 25 -7.31 20.22 -35.55
CA TYR A 25 -6.89 20.85 -34.30
C TYR A 25 -7.84 20.53 -33.14
N GLU A 26 -9.15 20.70 -33.34
CA GLU A 26 -10.18 20.39 -32.34
C GLU A 26 -10.12 18.91 -31.92
N LYS A 27 -9.98 17.99 -32.88
CA LYS A 27 -9.80 16.56 -32.62
C LYS A 27 -8.54 16.28 -31.80
N ARG A 28 -7.38 16.82 -32.19
CA ARG A 28 -6.12 16.64 -31.44
C ARG A 28 -6.20 17.22 -30.04
N LEU A 29 -6.88 18.36 -29.87
CA LEU A 29 -7.04 19.01 -28.57
C LEU A 29 -7.96 18.20 -27.66
N HIS A 30 -9.03 17.64 -28.20
CA HIS A 30 -9.89 16.69 -27.49
C HIS A 30 -9.13 15.42 -27.09
N GLU A 31 -8.42 14.79 -28.02
CA GLU A 31 -7.59 13.60 -27.74
C GLU A 31 -6.53 13.88 -26.67
N ARG A 32 -5.85 15.03 -26.73
CA ARG A 32 -4.88 15.44 -25.70
C ARG A 32 -5.56 15.62 -24.35
N LYS A 33 -6.73 16.26 -24.33
CA LYS A 33 -7.51 16.48 -23.11
C LYS A 33 -7.94 15.15 -22.48
N LEU A 34 -8.41 14.19 -23.28
CA LEU A 34 -8.77 12.85 -22.82
C LEU A 34 -7.58 12.12 -22.19
N ARG A 35 -6.42 12.08 -22.87
CA ARG A 35 -5.21 11.43 -22.34
C ARG A 35 -4.80 12.00 -20.99
N ILE A 36 -4.80 13.33 -20.86
CA ILE A 36 -4.46 13.99 -19.58
C ILE A 36 -5.44 13.56 -18.47
N TYR A 37 -6.73 13.44 -18.77
CA TYR A 37 -7.69 12.98 -17.77
C TYR A 37 -7.53 11.51 -17.40
N GLU A 38 -7.26 10.64 -18.38
CA GLU A 38 -7.01 9.22 -18.13
C GLU A 38 -5.77 9.04 -17.24
N GLU A 39 -4.66 9.69 -17.59
CA GLU A 39 -3.42 9.68 -16.80
C GLU A 39 -3.64 10.21 -15.38
N ALA A 40 -4.34 11.34 -15.24
CA ALA A 40 -4.64 11.92 -13.92
C ALA A 40 -5.57 11.01 -13.10
N LEU A 41 -6.53 10.33 -13.72
CA LEU A 41 -7.44 9.40 -13.07
C LEU A 41 -6.68 8.16 -12.56
N ASP A 42 -5.84 7.57 -13.41
CA ASP A 42 -5.01 6.42 -13.02
C ASP A 42 -4.07 6.77 -11.87
N GLU A 43 -3.47 7.96 -11.90
CA GLU A 43 -2.63 8.43 -10.81
C GLU A 43 -3.41 8.62 -9.51
N ALA A 44 -4.61 9.22 -9.58
CA ALA A 44 -5.48 9.42 -8.42
C ALA A 44 -5.91 8.08 -7.80
N LEU A 45 -6.34 7.12 -8.62
CA LEU A 45 -6.73 5.78 -8.19
C LEU A 45 -5.55 5.03 -7.55
N LYS A 46 -4.35 5.17 -8.11
CA LYS A 46 -3.13 4.58 -7.53
C LYS A 46 -2.82 5.16 -6.15
N ARG A 47 -2.90 6.49 -6.00
CA ARG A 47 -2.68 7.17 -4.71
C ARG A 47 -3.69 6.72 -3.66
N GLU A 48 -4.96 6.61 -4.02
CA GLU A 48 -6.02 6.15 -3.12
C GLU A 48 -5.77 4.71 -2.64
N LYS A 49 -5.47 3.79 -3.56
CA LYS A 49 -5.12 2.39 -3.22
C LYS A 49 -3.94 2.31 -2.25
N LEU A 50 -2.88 3.11 -2.49
CA LEU A 50 -1.70 3.16 -1.63
C LEU A 50 -1.95 3.84 -0.27
N SER A 51 -2.97 4.69 -0.17
CA SER A 51 -3.38 5.33 1.08
C SER A 51 -4.29 4.46 1.96
N THR A 52 -4.77 3.34 1.44
CA THR A 52 -5.67 2.44 2.18
C THR A 52 -4.97 1.86 3.41
N ILE A 53 -5.73 1.68 4.50
CA ILE A 53 -5.26 1.02 5.73
C ILE A 53 -5.63 -0.45 5.69
N ARG A 54 -4.72 -1.32 6.14
CA ARG A 54 -4.94 -2.76 6.27
C ARG A 54 -4.73 -3.20 7.71
N ASN A 55 -5.39 -4.29 8.09
CA ASN A 55 -5.30 -4.85 9.43
C ASN A 55 -4.48 -6.13 9.42
N ILE A 56 -3.44 -6.20 10.25
CA ILE A 56 -2.70 -7.44 10.50
C ILE A 56 -3.03 -7.91 11.91
N PHE A 57 -3.50 -9.14 12.01
CA PHE A 57 -3.81 -9.81 13.27
C PHE A 57 -2.68 -10.79 13.57
N PHE A 58 -1.88 -10.49 14.58
CA PHE A 58 -0.85 -11.38 15.09
C PHE A 58 -1.45 -12.25 16.19
N CYS A 59 -1.20 -13.56 16.12
CA CYS A 59 -1.64 -14.52 17.11
C CYS A 59 -0.54 -15.55 17.35
N ILE A 60 -0.12 -15.71 18.60
CA ILE A 60 0.90 -16.68 18.99
C ILE A 60 0.50 -17.34 20.30
N LYS A 61 0.78 -18.65 20.41
CA LYS A 61 0.66 -19.36 21.68
C LYS A 61 1.97 -19.30 22.44
N TYR A 62 1.96 -18.68 23.62
CA TYR A 62 3.14 -18.60 24.49
C TYR A 62 2.74 -18.51 25.96
N GLU A 63 3.34 -19.36 26.79
CA GLU A 63 3.11 -19.38 28.24
C GLU A 63 4.06 -18.40 28.94
N THR A 64 3.48 -17.42 29.63
CA THR A 64 4.21 -16.39 30.38
C THR A 64 4.06 -16.59 31.87
N THR A 65 5.06 -16.16 32.62
CA THR A 65 4.97 -16.06 34.08
C THR A 65 4.41 -14.71 34.52
N PHE A 66 4.01 -14.59 35.80
CA PHE A 66 3.48 -13.36 36.35
C PHE A 66 4.48 -12.20 36.18
N GLY A 67 4.00 -11.07 35.63
CA GLY A 67 4.82 -9.89 35.35
C GLY A 67 5.49 -9.87 33.98
N GLN A 68 5.47 -10.98 33.23
CA GLN A 68 5.92 -10.99 31.84
C GLN A 68 4.84 -10.45 30.89
N ASN A 69 5.29 -9.80 29.82
CA ASN A 69 4.44 -9.31 28.75
C ASN A 69 5.04 -9.69 27.41
N LEU A 70 4.19 -10.02 26.43
CA LEU A 70 4.62 -10.28 25.07
C LEU A 70 4.48 -9.02 24.22
N ILE A 71 5.53 -8.71 23.45
CA ILE A 71 5.62 -7.57 22.54
C ILE A 71 5.96 -8.10 21.15
N VAL A 72 5.35 -7.53 20.11
CA VAL A 72 5.77 -7.73 18.71
C VAL A 72 6.55 -6.51 18.23
N VAL A 73 7.72 -6.75 17.62
CA VAL A 73 8.63 -5.71 17.13
C VAL A 73 9.06 -6.06 15.72
N GLY A 74 9.17 -5.09 14.82
CA GLY A 74 9.49 -5.36 13.42
C GLY A 74 10.06 -4.18 12.65
N ASN A 75 10.28 -4.38 11.35
CA ASN A 75 10.97 -3.46 10.46
C ASN A 75 10.14 -2.24 10.01
N ILE A 76 8.89 -2.12 10.47
CA ILE A 76 7.99 -1.03 10.09
C ILE A 76 7.73 -0.09 11.27
N PRO A 77 7.39 1.18 11.03
CA PRO A 77 7.10 2.15 12.09
C PRO A 77 6.01 1.68 13.05
N GLU A 78 4.97 1.01 12.53
CA GLU A 78 3.85 0.50 13.30
C GLU A 78 4.23 -0.67 14.23
N LEU A 79 5.41 -1.27 14.02
CA LEU A 79 6.03 -2.28 14.87
C LEU A 79 7.34 -1.78 15.53
N GLY A 80 7.57 -0.47 15.52
CA GLY A 80 8.67 0.17 16.26
C GLY A 80 10.04 0.18 15.57
N ASN A 81 10.16 -0.20 14.29
CA ASN A 81 11.45 -0.22 13.56
C ASN A 81 12.58 -0.93 14.33
N TRP A 82 12.31 -2.12 14.88
CA TRP A 82 13.21 -2.91 15.71
C TRP A 82 13.59 -2.31 17.08
N ASP A 83 12.98 -1.19 17.47
CA ASP A 83 13.06 -0.67 18.84
C ASP A 83 11.97 -1.28 19.73
N ILE A 84 12.40 -2.07 20.73
CA ILE A 84 11.50 -2.75 21.69
C ILE A 84 10.62 -1.74 22.44
N LYS A 85 11.13 -0.53 22.72
CA LYS A 85 10.35 0.51 23.43
C LYS A 85 9.19 1.04 22.60
N GLN A 86 9.29 0.92 21.28
CA GLN A 86 8.26 1.30 20.31
C GLN A 86 7.50 0.08 19.78
N GLY A 87 7.81 -1.12 20.30
CA GLY A 87 7.12 -2.36 19.97
C GLY A 87 5.68 -2.37 20.48
N VAL A 88 4.85 -3.22 19.88
CA VAL A 88 3.44 -3.28 20.20
C VAL A 88 3.19 -4.37 21.23
N LYS A 89 2.71 -3.97 22.42
CA LYS A 89 2.32 -4.90 23.48
C LYS A 89 1.09 -5.71 23.06
N MET A 90 1.17 -7.03 23.19
CA MET A 90 0.08 -7.94 22.86
C MET A 90 -0.87 -8.12 24.05
N THR A 91 -2.09 -8.57 23.75
CA THR A 91 -3.11 -8.87 24.76
C THR A 91 -3.18 -10.38 24.98
N TRP A 92 -3.05 -10.82 26.23
CA TRP A 92 -3.23 -12.22 26.60
C TRP A 92 -4.71 -12.62 26.58
N SER A 93 -4.98 -13.88 26.25
CA SER A 93 -6.30 -14.50 26.27
C SER A 93 -6.21 -15.95 26.77
N PRO A 94 -7.31 -16.54 27.27
CA PRO A 94 -7.33 -17.91 27.75
C PRO A 94 -6.72 -18.91 26.76
N GLY A 95 -5.97 -19.89 27.28
CA GLY A 95 -5.23 -20.86 26.45
C GLY A 95 -3.82 -20.43 26.06
N ASN A 96 -3.25 -19.43 26.75
CA ASN A 96 -1.93 -18.86 26.48
C ASN A 96 -1.80 -18.27 25.08
N LEU A 97 -2.89 -17.68 24.59
CA LEU A 97 -2.92 -17.01 23.30
C LEU A 97 -2.66 -15.52 23.48
N TRP A 98 -1.69 -15.00 22.77
CA TRP A 98 -1.39 -13.59 22.69
C TRP A 98 -1.82 -13.06 21.34
N MET A 99 -2.59 -11.97 21.35
CA MET A 99 -3.16 -11.40 20.14
C MET A 99 -2.98 -9.89 20.09
N ILE A 100 -2.79 -9.36 18.88
CA ILE A 100 -2.88 -7.93 18.63
C ILE A 100 -3.31 -7.66 17.18
N LYS A 101 -4.07 -6.57 17.00
CA LYS A 101 -4.41 -6.00 15.70
C LYS A 101 -3.53 -4.78 15.47
N VAL A 102 -2.79 -4.76 14.36
CA VAL A 102 -1.98 -3.61 13.94
C VAL A 102 -2.53 -3.10 12.61
N GLU A 103 -2.73 -1.80 12.53
CA GLU A 103 -3.10 -1.12 11.29
C GLU A 103 -1.83 -0.69 10.57
N VAL A 104 -1.70 -1.04 9.29
CA VAL A 104 -0.54 -0.73 8.46
C VAL A 104 -0.98 -0.02 7.18
N PHE A 105 -0.15 0.90 6.69
CA PHE A 105 -0.39 1.55 5.40
C PHE A 105 -0.18 0.58 4.23
N SER A 106 -1.03 0.68 3.21
CA SER A 106 -1.03 -0.18 2.02
C SER A 106 0.27 -0.23 1.23
N LYS A 107 1.18 0.74 1.40
CA LYS A 107 2.51 0.77 0.76
C LYS A 107 3.49 -0.27 1.32
N ILE A 108 3.19 -0.86 2.48
CA ILE A 108 4.04 -1.84 3.13
C ILE A 108 3.70 -3.22 2.58
N GLU A 109 4.63 -3.78 1.80
CA GLU A 109 4.46 -5.09 1.17
C GLU A 109 5.14 -6.21 1.95
N ASN A 110 6.31 -5.95 2.52
CA ASN A 110 7.13 -6.94 3.20
C ASN A 110 7.36 -6.51 4.65
N ILE A 111 6.93 -7.34 5.60
CA ILE A 111 7.12 -7.09 7.02
C ILE A 111 7.97 -8.21 7.59
N GLU A 112 9.04 -7.83 8.28
CA GLU A 112 9.83 -8.70 9.13
C GLU A 112 9.58 -8.32 10.59
N TYR A 113 9.37 -9.31 11.43
CA TYR A 113 9.06 -9.09 12.83
C TYR A 113 9.54 -10.25 13.71
N LYS A 114 9.59 -9.97 15.01
CA LYS A 114 9.82 -10.96 16.07
C LYS A 114 9.02 -10.65 17.31
N TYR A 115 8.82 -11.69 18.10
CA TYR A 115 8.25 -11.62 19.43
C TYR A 115 9.34 -11.43 20.50
N VAL A 116 9.02 -10.62 21.51
CA VAL A 116 9.90 -10.30 22.64
C VAL A 116 9.12 -10.44 23.93
N ILE A 117 9.68 -11.19 24.87
CA ILE A 117 9.21 -11.18 26.25
C ILE A 117 9.86 -10.00 26.97
N SER A 118 9.02 -9.13 27.53
CA SER A 118 9.44 -8.08 28.44
C SER A 118 9.11 -8.50 29.86
N GLU A 119 10.11 -8.43 30.74
CA GLU A 119 9.98 -8.73 32.16
C GLU A 119 9.93 -7.45 32.99
N ASN A 120 9.66 -7.60 34.29
CA ASN A 120 9.83 -6.50 35.24
C ASN A 120 11.29 -6.03 35.22
N TYR A 121 11.52 -4.73 35.44
CA TYR A 121 12.85 -4.09 35.47
C TYR A 121 13.58 -3.94 34.13
N GLY A 122 12.88 -4.09 32.99
CA GLY A 122 13.43 -3.74 31.66
C GLY A 122 14.29 -4.83 31.02
N SER A 123 14.24 -6.06 31.55
CA SER A 123 14.78 -7.24 30.89
C SER A 123 13.94 -7.59 29.66
N HIS A 124 14.61 -7.90 28.54
CA HIS A 124 13.97 -8.28 27.28
C HIS A 124 14.60 -9.55 26.70
N LYS A 125 13.77 -10.49 26.30
CA LYS A 125 14.18 -11.75 25.66
C LYS A 125 13.50 -11.91 24.31
N TRP A 126 14.29 -11.88 23.24
CA TRP A 126 13.83 -12.18 21.90
C TRP A 126 13.52 -13.66 21.74
N GLU A 127 12.58 -13.97 20.84
CA GLU A 127 12.42 -15.34 20.36
C GLU A 127 13.68 -15.82 19.60
N PRO A 128 13.98 -17.13 19.67
CA PRO A 128 15.10 -17.71 18.94
C PRO A 128 14.81 -17.76 17.43
N GLY A 129 15.77 -18.22 16.63
CA GLY A 129 15.57 -18.43 15.20
C GLY A 129 15.62 -17.14 14.37
N GLN A 130 15.17 -17.23 13.12
CA GLN A 130 15.15 -16.09 12.18
C GLN A 130 13.93 -15.18 12.44
N ASN A 131 13.87 -14.05 11.75
CA ASN A 131 12.68 -13.20 11.76
C ASN A 131 11.51 -13.92 11.08
N HIS A 132 10.30 -13.71 11.59
CA HIS A 132 9.10 -14.00 10.82
C HIS A 132 9.02 -13.04 9.64
N LYS A 133 8.55 -13.53 8.49
CA LYS A 133 8.39 -12.71 7.28
C LYS A 133 6.99 -12.89 6.73
N VAL A 134 6.32 -11.79 6.42
CA VAL A 134 5.00 -11.81 5.79
C VAL A 134 4.99 -10.87 4.59
N GLN A 135 4.44 -11.37 3.48
CA GLN A 135 4.08 -10.55 2.33
C GLN A 135 2.59 -10.18 2.41
N ILE A 136 2.31 -8.89 2.42
CA ILE A 136 0.96 -8.37 2.50
C ILE A 136 0.33 -8.38 1.11
N ASN A 137 -0.75 -9.17 0.97
CA ASN A 137 -1.56 -9.15 -0.24
C ASN A 137 -2.31 -7.82 -0.34
N MET A 138 -2.01 -7.04 -1.38
CA MET A 138 -2.58 -5.71 -1.59
C MET A 138 -4.07 -5.68 -1.94
N GLU A 139 -4.68 -6.83 -2.25
CA GLU A 139 -6.10 -6.96 -2.52
C GLU A 139 -6.90 -7.25 -1.23
N LYS A 140 -6.23 -7.74 -0.18
CA LYS A 140 -6.86 -8.06 1.10
C LYS A 140 -6.86 -6.85 2.03
N LYS A 141 -7.98 -6.64 2.72
CA LYS A 141 -8.10 -5.64 3.80
C LYS A 141 -7.49 -6.13 5.11
N SER A 142 -7.33 -7.43 5.27
CA SER A 142 -6.79 -8.02 6.50
C SER A 142 -6.00 -9.30 6.27
N THR A 143 -4.99 -9.50 7.11
CA THR A 143 -4.14 -10.70 7.16
C THR A 143 -4.13 -11.24 8.59
N ASN A 144 -4.31 -12.55 8.75
CA ASN A 144 -4.21 -13.23 10.05
C ASN A 144 -2.94 -14.08 10.08
N LEU A 145 -2.12 -13.88 11.09
CA LEU A 145 -0.86 -14.58 11.33
C LEU A 145 -1.01 -15.44 12.58
N ARG A 146 -0.63 -16.71 12.46
CA ARG A 146 -0.69 -17.70 13.52
C ARG A 146 0.67 -18.35 13.65
N ASP A 147 1.40 -17.92 14.67
CA ASP A 147 2.81 -18.22 14.79
C ASP A 147 3.10 -19.15 15.96
N ALA A 148 4.32 -19.68 15.96
CA ALA A 148 4.91 -20.41 17.06
C ALA A 148 6.21 -19.70 17.48
N TRP A 149 6.53 -19.79 18.77
CA TRP A 149 7.72 -19.15 19.33
C TRP A 149 9.00 -19.70 18.69
N GLY A 150 9.76 -18.81 18.05
CA GLY A 150 10.97 -19.16 17.30
C GLY A 150 10.71 -19.82 15.95
N GLY A 151 9.47 -19.79 15.45
CA GLY A 151 9.07 -20.35 14.15
C GLY A 151 9.45 -19.50 12.94
N GLY A 152 10.22 -18.43 13.11
CA GLY A 152 10.62 -17.56 12.02
C GLY A 152 11.51 -18.28 11.00
N GLY A 153 11.13 -18.21 9.72
CA GLY A 153 11.84 -18.83 8.60
C GLY A 153 11.23 -20.13 8.07
N LEU A 154 10.03 -20.51 8.53
CA LEU A 154 9.21 -21.59 7.98
C LEU A 154 8.16 -21.06 6.99
#